data_AF-A0A4R6KTA3-F1
#
_entry.id   AF-A0A4R6KTA3-F1
#
_cell.length_a   1.000
_cell.length_b   1.000
_cell.length_c   1.000
_cell.angle_alpha   90.00
_cell.angle_beta   90.00
_cell.angle_gamma   90.00
#
_symmetry.space_group_name_H-M   'P 1'
#
loop_
_entity.id
_entity.type
_entity.pdbx_description
1 polymer ?
#
loop_
_entity_poly.entity_id
_entity_poly.type
_entity_poly.pdbx_seq_one_letter_code
_entity_poly.pdbx_strand_id
1 'polypeptide(L)'
;MSRRLGTAGRVAAAAALVTGVLAWAPGEALAAGTTATAACKIEVGSVTAARGHTDRVITAGSPATVQEKPSYPDIYPEGLPRMSSAITNGLVLPSPGRMYSGHVVIGSGLYSGYYIVKENGEIDPEQHHNFRVGGGWGDATFLESSYPNDTDPWALVNHYALRSNGTLTRYDSKGGFGWTNPQSAGGFGAVKTMALLSQTSTYDTFLATTRGGALYTIRLPLTSPMKPIVKKVRSSTWQGFEALVLTKCGAYGSLLLGIDKDTGAGYLYAVGHANGTSTVIQGLGKVPATFTDPVYFRHILEPGKEPLLFGE
;
A
#
# COMPACT_ATOMS: atom_id res chain seq x y z
N MET A 1 60.48 3.36 -18.62
CA MET A 1 61.47 3.76 -19.64
C MET A 1 60.85 4.80 -20.55
N SER A 2 61.69 5.74 -21.01
CA SER A 2 61.42 7.10 -21.51
C SER A 2 60.64 7.25 -22.83
N ARG A 3 60.07 8.46 -23.02
CA ARG A 3 59.82 9.28 -24.25
C ARG A 3 58.33 9.58 -24.51
N ARG A 4 57.83 10.79 -24.87
CA ARG A 4 58.30 12.17 -25.19
C ARG A 4 57.01 13.05 -25.09
N LEU A 5 56.94 14.21 -24.42
CA LEU A 5 57.34 15.60 -24.79
C LEU A 5 56.64 16.24 -26.02
N GLY A 6 55.94 17.36 -25.76
CA GLY A 6 55.59 18.44 -26.71
C GLY A 6 54.34 19.25 -26.28
N THR A 7 54.43 20.34 -25.48
CA THR A 7 54.44 21.79 -25.87
C THR A 7 53.44 22.20 -26.95
N ALA A 8 52.75 23.35 -26.98
CA ALA A 8 52.58 24.54 -26.14
C ALA A 8 51.29 25.23 -26.66
N GLY A 9 50.57 26.04 -25.89
CA GLY A 9 50.74 27.49 -26.01
C GLY A 9 49.40 28.20 -25.75
N ARG A 10 49.44 29.23 -24.90
CA ARG A 10 48.32 30.14 -24.61
C ARG A 10 48.27 31.23 -25.67
N VAL A 11 47.07 31.56 -26.18
CA VAL A 11 46.77 32.87 -26.76
C VAL A 11 45.38 33.28 -26.32
N ALA A 12 45.30 34.44 -25.65
CA ALA A 12 44.07 35.15 -25.37
C ALA A 12 43.66 35.96 -26.61
N ALA A 13 42.38 35.99 -26.95
CA ALA A 13 41.83 36.97 -27.88
C ALA A 13 40.40 37.33 -27.46
N ALA A 14 40.20 38.61 -27.19
CA ALA A 14 38.93 39.26 -26.96
C ALA A 14 38.20 39.50 -28.30
N ALA A 15 36.88 39.38 -28.29
CA ALA A 15 35.99 39.91 -29.34
C ALA A 15 34.65 40.27 -28.65
N ALA A 16 34.42 41.56 -28.37
CA ALA A 16 33.74 42.52 -29.25
C ALA A 16 32.21 42.35 -29.23
N LEU A 17 31.55 43.23 -28.46
CA LEU A 17 30.11 43.46 -28.50
C LEU A 17 29.70 43.97 -29.88
N VAL A 18 28.69 43.33 -30.48
CA VAL A 18 27.86 43.94 -31.52
C VAL A 18 26.42 43.94 -31.04
N THR A 19 25.93 45.15 -30.78
CA THR A 19 24.54 45.47 -30.51
C THR A 19 23.73 45.40 -31.80
N GLY A 20 22.87 44.37 -31.93
CA GLY A 20 21.84 44.28 -32.95
C GLY A 20 20.46 44.35 -32.30
N VAL A 21 19.80 45.50 -32.41
CA VAL A 21 18.39 45.67 -32.08
C VAL A 21 17.57 45.05 -33.21
N LEU A 22 16.92 43.92 -32.96
CA LEU A 22 15.85 43.38 -33.80
C LEU A 22 14.56 43.38 -33.00
N ALA A 23 13.55 44.00 -33.61
CA ALA A 23 12.23 44.25 -33.04
C ALA A 23 11.59 42.96 -32.50
N TRP A 24 11.14 43.00 -31.25
CA TRP A 24 10.27 41.99 -30.67
C TRP A 24 8.90 42.05 -31.36
N ALA A 25 8.58 41.01 -32.13
CA ALA A 25 7.19 40.60 -32.26
C ALA A 25 6.71 40.12 -30.87
N PRO A 26 5.44 40.32 -30.48
CA PRO A 26 4.92 39.73 -29.26
C PRO A 26 4.99 38.20 -29.45
N GLY A 27 5.94 37.56 -28.77
CA GLY A 27 5.97 36.13 -28.65
C GLY A 27 4.66 35.69 -28.00
N GLU A 28 3.90 34.85 -28.70
CA GLU A 28 2.81 34.10 -28.09
C GLU A 28 3.36 33.48 -26.82
N ALA A 29 2.76 33.86 -25.69
CA ALA A 29 3.05 33.21 -24.43
C ALA A 29 2.76 31.72 -24.63
N LEU A 30 3.83 30.92 -24.69
CA LEU A 30 3.72 29.47 -24.56
C LEU A 30 2.95 29.24 -23.27
N ALA A 31 1.69 28.83 -23.41
CA ALA A 31 0.90 28.34 -22.31
C ALA A 31 1.78 27.29 -21.64
N ALA A 32 2.24 27.57 -20.43
CA ALA A 32 2.90 26.59 -19.60
C ALA A 32 1.92 25.43 -19.53
N GLY A 33 2.23 24.34 -20.23
CA GLY A 33 1.48 23.12 -20.14
C GLY A 33 1.49 22.74 -18.67
N THR A 34 0.38 22.98 -17.98
CA THR A 34 0.15 22.40 -16.67
C THR A 34 0.19 20.91 -16.94
N THR A 35 1.31 20.26 -16.59
CA THR A 35 1.42 18.82 -16.55
C THR A 35 0.21 18.34 -15.77
N ALA A 36 -0.75 17.72 -16.46
CA ALA A 36 -1.94 17.21 -15.82
C ALA A 36 -1.48 16.30 -14.69
N THR A 37 -1.86 16.61 -13.45
CA THR A 37 -1.51 15.78 -12.31
C THR A 37 -2.06 14.39 -12.59
N ALA A 38 -1.19 13.37 -12.58
CA ALA A 38 -1.63 12.00 -12.85
C ALA A 38 -2.80 11.65 -11.92
N ALA A 39 -3.89 11.14 -12.49
CA ALA A 39 -5.07 10.76 -11.72
C ALA A 39 -4.67 9.74 -10.65
N CYS A 40 -5.14 9.92 -9.41
CA CYS A 40 -4.85 8.97 -8.34
C CYS A 40 -5.49 7.63 -8.62
N LYS A 41 -4.72 6.56 -8.37
CA LYS A 41 -5.14 5.19 -8.60
C LYS A 41 -4.93 4.39 -7.33
N ILE A 42 -5.80 3.42 -7.10
CA ILE A 42 -5.61 2.39 -6.08
C ILE A 42 -5.69 1.02 -6.74
N GLU A 43 -4.68 0.20 -6.51
CA GLU A 43 -4.73 -1.22 -6.84
C GLU A 43 -5.20 -1.99 -5.61
N VAL A 44 -6.38 -2.58 -5.72
CA VAL A 44 -6.97 -3.41 -4.67
C VAL A 44 -6.91 -4.85 -5.12
N GLY A 45 -6.24 -5.66 -4.32
CA GLY A 45 -6.22 -7.11 -4.51
C GLY A 45 -7.28 -7.79 -3.68
N SER A 46 -7.64 -9.00 -4.10
CA SER A 46 -8.68 -9.79 -3.47
C SER A 46 -8.40 -11.28 -3.56
N VAL A 47 -8.84 -12.01 -2.55
CA VAL A 47 -8.95 -13.47 -2.61
C VAL A 47 -10.37 -13.80 -3.02
N THR A 48 -10.53 -14.50 -4.13
CA THR A 48 -11.85 -14.83 -4.66
C THR A 48 -12.51 -15.97 -3.89
N ALA A 49 -13.84 -16.13 -4.01
CA ALA A 49 -14.55 -17.27 -3.44
C ALA A 49 -14.04 -18.63 -3.96
N ALA A 50 -13.43 -18.65 -5.15
CA ALA A 50 -12.78 -19.82 -5.74
C ALA A 50 -11.34 -20.05 -5.21
N ARG A 51 -10.93 -19.37 -4.13
CA ARG A 51 -9.59 -19.46 -3.53
C ARG A 51 -8.47 -18.98 -4.47
N GLY A 52 -8.81 -18.17 -5.46
CA GLY A 52 -7.86 -17.52 -6.35
C GLY A 52 -7.44 -16.14 -5.87
N HIS A 53 -6.55 -15.50 -6.63
CA HIS A 53 -6.14 -14.10 -6.45
C HIS A 53 -6.61 -13.31 -7.68
N THR A 54 -7.18 -12.12 -7.49
CA THR A 54 -7.28 -11.11 -8.55
C THR A 54 -7.06 -9.71 -8.01
N ASP A 55 -6.73 -8.77 -8.89
CA ASP A 55 -6.56 -7.36 -8.56
C ASP A 55 -7.41 -6.50 -9.49
N ARG A 56 -7.70 -5.28 -9.07
CA ARG A 56 -8.25 -4.25 -9.95
C ARG A 56 -7.66 -2.89 -9.64
N VAL A 57 -7.48 -2.11 -10.69
CA VAL A 57 -7.01 -0.73 -10.59
C VAL A 57 -8.21 0.19 -10.70
N ILE A 58 -8.45 0.96 -9.64
CA ILE A 58 -9.52 1.94 -9.58
C ILE A 58 -8.87 3.32 -9.73
N THR A 59 -9.24 4.05 -10.77
CA THR A 59 -8.76 5.42 -10.99
C THR A 59 -9.82 6.40 -10.50
N ALA A 60 -9.42 7.29 -9.59
CA ALA A 60 -10.28 8.36 -9.09
C ALA A 60 -10.66 9.33 -10.23
N GLY A 61 -11.93 9.71 -10.27
CA GLY A 61 -12.50 10.58 -11.29
C GLY A 61 -13.97 10.86 -11.00
N SER A 62 -14.65 11.54 -11.91
CA SER A 62 -16.10 11.77 -11.83
C SER A 62 -16.75 11.39 -13.17
N PRO A 63 -17.17 10.12 -13.36
CA PRO A 63 -17.09 9.00 -12.40
C PRO A 63 -15.68 8.39 -12.30
N ALA A 64 -15.45 7.59 -11.25
CA ALA A 64 -14.27 6.73 -11.17
C ALA A 64 -14.31 5.64 -12.26
N THR A 65 -13.14 5.14 -12.66
CA THR A 65 -13.01 4.04 -13.63
C THR A 65 -12.36 2.82 -13.00
N VAL A 66 -12.69 1.63 -13.50
CA VAL A 66 -12.17 0.36 -12.99
C VAL A 66 -11.55 -0.41 -14.14
N GLN A 67 -10.34 -0.91 -13.92
CA GLN A 67 -9.65 -1.84 -14.80
C GLN A 67 -9.41 -3.14 -14.02
N GLU A 68 -10.08 -4.22 -14.43
CA GLU A 68 -9.83 -5.55 -13.89
C GLU A 68 -8.47 -6.07 -14.38
N LYS A 69 -7.74 -6.78 -13.51
CA LYS A 69 -6.54 -7.53 -13.88
C LYS A 69 -6.86 -9.01 -14.05
N PRO A 70 -5.95 -9.80 -14.65
CA PRO A 70 -6.10 -11.25 -14.68
C PRO A 70 -6.41 -11.82 -13.28
N SER A 71 -7.20 -12.90 -13.26
CA SER A 71 -7.43 -13.70 -12.07
C SER A 71 -6.64 -14.99 -12.18
N TYR A 72 -5.99 -15.35 -11.08
CA TYR A 72 -5.21 -16.58 -10.94
C TYR A 72 -5.99 -17.53 -10.04
N PRO A 73 -6.47 -18.68 -10.55
CA PRO A 73 -7.26 -19.62 -9.77
C PRO A 73 -6.39 -20.46 -8.82
N ASP A 74 -7.03 -21.10 -7.84
CA ASP A 74 -6.45 -22.15 -6.98
C ASP A 74 -5.14 -21.78 -6.26
N ILE A 75 -4.97 -20.50 -5.91
CA ILE A 75 -3.80 -20.01 -5.17
C ILE A 75 -3.74 -20.56 -3.74
N TYR A 76 -4.88 -20.86 -3.12
CA TYR A 76 -4.93 -21.36 -1.74
C TYR A 76 -5.58 -22.75 -1.66
N PRO A 77 -4.87 -23.83 -2.01
CA PRO A 77 -5.42 -25.19 -1.96
C PRO A 77 -5.80 -25.66 -0.55
N GLU A 78 -5.18 -25.12 0.50
CA GLU A 78 -5.38 -25.49 1.91
C GLU A 78 -6.74 -25.06 2.47
N GLY A 79 -7.44 -24.16 1.77
CA GLY A 79 -8.74 -23.63 2.18
C GLY A 79 -8.85 -22.15 1.91
N LEU A 80 -10.05 -21.60 2.09
CA LEU A 80 -10.33 -20.19 1.81
C LEU A 80 -9.70 -19.28 2.87
N PRO A 81 -8.80 -18.35 2.49
CA PRO A 81 -8.35 -17.28 3.37
C PRO A 81 -9.52 -16.45 3.91
N ARG A 82 -9.44 -16.10 5.19
CA ARG A 82 -10.42 -15.20 5.85
C ARG A 82 -9.86 -13.79 6.09
N MET A 83 -8.56 -13.60 5.90
CA MET A 83 -7.85 -12.33 5.90
C MET A 83 -6.48 -12.50 5.25
N SER A 84 -5.90 -11.38 4.85
CA SER A 84 -4.58 -11.28 4.24
C SER A 84 -3.87 -10.05 4.79
N SER A 85 -2.54 -10.09 4.82
CA SER A 85 -1.73 -8.86 4.83
C SER A 85 -1.80 -8.20 3.44
N ALA A 86 -1.11 -7.07 3.26
CA ALA A 86 -0.71 -6.67 1.93
C ALA A 86 -0.01 -7.83 1.19
N ILE A 87 -0.32 -7.95 -0.10
CA ILE A 87 0.37 -8.85 -1.01
C ILE A 87 1.28 -8.00 -1.89
N THR A 88 2.52 -8.43 -1.99
CA THR A 88 3.54 -7.77 -2.80
C THR A 88 3.73 -8.53 -4.09
N ASN A 89 4.14 -7.86 -5.16
CA ASN A 89 4.72 -8.56 -6.30
C ASN A 89 5.99 -7.91 -6.85
N GLY A 90 6.90 -8.75 -7.33
CA GLY A 90 8.19 -8.32 -7.87
C GLY A 90 8.71 -9.20 -8.98
N LEU A 91 9.64 -8.65 -9.76
CA LEU A 91 10.30 -9.40 -10.83
C LEU A 91 11.14 -10.54 -10.25
N VAL A 92 11.02 -11.71 -10.86
CA VAL A 92 11.94 -12.83 -10.67
C VAL A 92 13.05 -12.69 -11.71
N LEU A 93 14.28 -13.05 -11.34
CA LEU A 93 15.41 -13.12 -12.27
C LEU A 93 16.03 -14.52 -12.13
N PRO A 94 16.48 -15.18 -13.22
CA PRO A 94 16.64 -14.68 -14.59
C PRO A 94 15.39 -14.80 -15.50
N SER A 95 14.28 -15.36 -15.02
CA SER A 95 13.03 -15.50 -15.79
C SER A 95 12.07 -14.35 -15.47
N PRO A 96 11.54 -13.58 -16.44
CA PRO A 96 10.83 -12.31 -16.20
C PRO A 96 9.42 -12.47 -15.59
N GLY A 97 9.13 -13.62 -14.97
CA GLY A 97 7.91 -13.83 -14.21
C GLY A 97 7.80 -12.86 -13.02
N ARG A 98 6.60 -12.82 -12.44
CA ARG A 98 6.30 -12.02 -11.25
C ARG A 98 6.00 -12.94 -10.09
N MET A 99 6.78 -12.83 -9.01
CA MET A 99 6.47 -13.48 -7.75
C MET A 99 5.49 -12.61 -6.98
N TYR A 100 4.40 -13.21 -6.54
CA TYR A 100 3.45 -12.63 -5.60
C TYR A 100 3.68 -13.26 -4.24
N SER A 101 3.72 -12.46 -3.17
CA SER A 101 3.98 -12.97 -1.82
C SER A 101 3.32 -12.16 -0.72
N GLY A 102 2.95 -12.84 0.36
CA GLY A 102 2.39 -12.22 1.55
C GLY A 102 1.89 -13.26 2.55
N HIS A 103 1.07 -12.84 3.51
CA HIS A 103 0.57 -13.72 4.56
C HIS A 103 -0.95 -13.76 4.56
N VAL A 104 -1.51 -14.95 4.79
CA VAL A 104 -2.94 -15.16 4.91
C VAL A 104 -3.28 -15.99 6.14
N VAL A 105 -4.49 -15.83 6.66
CA VAL A 105 -5.02 -16.73 7.69
C VAL A 105 -6.05 -17.66 7.06
N ILE A 106 -5.81 -18.96 7.18
CA ILE A 106 -6.72 -20.03 6.75
C ILE A 106 -7.09 -20.82 8.01
N GLY A 107 -8.38 -20.82 8.36
CA GLY A 107 -8.85 -21.33 9.65
C GLY A 107 -8.15 -20.65 10.82
N SER A 108 -7.39 -21.44 11.61
CA SER A 108 -6.58 -20.97 12.74
C SER A 108 -5.07 -20.92 12.45
N GLY A 109 -4.65 -21.14 11.20
CA GLY A 109 -3.25 -21.11 10.77
C GLY A 109 -2.89 -19.81 10.07
N LEU A 110 -1.71 -19.26 10.38
CA LEU A 110 -1.05 -18.24 9.57
C LEU A 110 -0.20 -18.95 8.53
N TYR A 111 -0.35 -18.55 7.27
CA TYR A 111 0.39 -19.06 6.14
C TYR A 111 1.21 -17.94 5.51
N SER A 112 2.46 -18.24 5.15
CA SER A 112 3.26 -17.44 4.24
C SER A 112 3.11 -18.05 2.86
N GLY A 113 2.53 -17.29 1.93
CA GLY A 113 2.21 -17.74 0.59
C GLY A 113 3.08 -17.04 -0.44
N TYR A 114 3.52 -17.78 -1.45
CA TYR A 114 4.00 -17.19 -2.69
C TYR A 114 3.61 -18.02 -3.91
N TYR A 115 3.50 -17.36 -5.05
CA TYR A 115 3.39 -18.00 -6.35
C TYR A 115 4.08 -17.16 -7.41
N ILE A 116 4.58 -17.80 -8.46
CA ILE A 116 5.15 -17.12 -9.63
C ILE A 116 4.18 -17.17 -10.79
N VAL A 117 3.91 -16.03 -11.40
CA VAL A 117 3.25 -15.93 -12.70
C VAL A 117 4.31 -15.77 -13.76
N LYS A 118 4.38 -16.70 -14.71
CA LYS A 118 5.30 -16.68 -15.86
C LYS A 118 4.91 -15.57 -16.84
N GLU A 119 5.80 -15.23 -17.77
CA GLU A 119 5.56 -14.19 -18.78
C GLU A 119 4.34 -14.48 -19.67
N ASN A 120 4.04 -15.76 -19.91
CA ASN A 120 2.84 -16.20 -20.63
C ASN A 120 1.54 -16.05 -19.83
N GLY A 121 1.60 -15.55 -18.59
CA GLY A 121 0.45 -15.33 -17.71
C GLY A 121 0.00 -16.56 -16.91
N GLU A 122 0.66 -17.70 -17.06
CA GLU A 122 0.34 -18.91 -16.30
C GLU A 122 1.07 -18.93 -14.95
N ILE A 123 0.44 -19.54 -13.94
CA ILE A 123 1.10 -19.86 -12.67
C ILE A 123 2.17 -20.93 -12.95
N ASP A 124 3.35 -20.75 -12.37
CA ASP A 124 4.38 -21.77 -12.31
C ASP A 124 4.00 -22.84 -11.26
N PRO A 125 3.67 -24.08 -11.67
CA PRO A 125 3.23 -25.12 -10.74
C PRO A 125 4.36 -25.61 -9.81
N GLU A 126 5.63 -25.36 -10.16
CA GLU A 126 6.77 -25.74 -9.33
C GLU A 126 7.16 -24.66 -8.32
N GLN A 127 6.61 -23.45 -8.47
CA GLN A 127 6.94 -22.27 -7.67
C GLN A 127 5.66 -21.64 -7.08
N HIS A 128 4.83 -22.48 -6.48
CA HIS A 128 3.58 -22.12 -5.83
C HIS A 128 3.48 -22.83 -4.48
N HIS A 129 3.47 -22.05 -3.40
CA HIS A 129 3.47 -22.60 -2.04
C HIS A 129 2.67 -21.75 -1.06
N ASN A 130 1.99 -22.41 -0.13
CA ASN A 130 1.47 -21.81 1.10
C ASN A 130 2.01 -22.57 2.31
N PHE A 131 3.06 -22.05 2.93
CA PHE A 131 3.66 -22.67 4.10
C PHE A 131 2.96 -22.19 5.36
N ARG A 132 2.45 -23.12 6.17
CA ARG A 132 1.95 -22.78 7.49
C ARG A 132 3.11 -22.35 8.39
N VAL A 133 3.13 -21.08 8.79
CA VAL A 133 4.18 -20.49 9.63
C VAL A 133 3.75 -20.31 11.09
N GLY A 134 2.47 -20.50 11.40
CA GLY A 134 1.99 -20.41 12.78
C GLY A 134 0.58 -20.96 13.02
N GLY A 135 0.28 -21.28 14.27
CA GLY A 135 -1.05 -21.66 14.76
C GLY A 135 -1.62 -20.63 15.75
N GLY A 136 -2.88 -20.83 16.15
CA GLY A 136 -3.53 -19.96 17.14
C GLY A 136 -4.00 -18.62 16.58
N TRP A 137 -4.23 -18.52 15.28
CA TRP A 137 -4.71 -17.31 14.60
C TRP A 137 -6.23 -17.25 14.46
N GLY A 138 -6.99 -18.17 15.05
CA GLY A 138 -8.44 -18.29 14.83
C GLY A 138 -9.26 -17.09 15.26
N ASP A 139 -8.78 -16.33 16.25
CA ASP A 139 -9.44 -15.15 16.80
C ASP A 139 -8.88 -13.82 16.25
N ALA A 140 -7.91 -13.87 15.32
CA ALA A 140 -7.47 -12.67 14.61
C ALA A 140 -8.64 -12.11 13.79
N THR A 141 -8.69 -10.78 13.62
CA THR A 141 -9.70 -10.04 12.86
C THR A 141 -9.11 -9.10 11.83
N PHE A 142 -7.80 -8.83 11.90
CA PHE A 142 -7.08 -7.99 10.95
C PHE A 142 -5.63 -8.46 10.82
N LEU A 143 -5.07 -8.31 9.63
CA LEU A 143 -3.67 -8.57 9.30
C LEU A 143 -3.16 -7.50 8.34
N GLU A 144 -1.95 -6.99 8.55
CA GLU A 144 -1.30 -6.07 7.61
C GLU A 144 0.23 -6.09 7.76
N SER A 145 0.94 -5.78 6.68
CA SER A 145 2.39 -5.63 6.65
C SER A 145 2.77 -4.20 6.27
N SER A 146 3.81 -3.69 6.93
CA SER A 146 4.41 -2.39 6.66
C SER A 146 5.86 -2.55 6.24
N TYR A 147 6.20 -1.87 5.15
CA TYR A 147 7.52 -1.73 4.56
C TYR A 147 7.93 -0.24 4.60
N PRO A 148 8.35 0.31 5.76
CA PRO A 148 8.90 1.66 5.84
C PRO A 148 10.15 1.79 4.95
N ASN A 149 10.38 2.99 4.41
CA ASN A 149 11.48 3.24 3.48
C ASN A 149 12.78 3.28 4.25
N ASP A 150 13.44 2.14 4.29
CA ASP A 150 14.81 1.96 4.70
C ASP A 150 15.66 1.71 3.44
N THR A 151 16.95 2.05 3.51
CA THR A 151 17.94 1.67 2.49
C THR A 151 17.94 0.17 2.19
N ASP A 152 17.54 -0.65 3.16
CA ASP A 152 17.18 -2.06 2.94
C ASP A 152 15.70 -2.27 3.31
N PRO A 153 14.78 -2.35 2.33
CA PRO A 153 13.34 -2.48 2.60
C PRO A 153 12.96 -3.78 3.31
N TRP A 154 13.87 -4.75 3.37
CA TRP A 154 13.70 -6.00 4.08
C TRP A 154 14.27 -5.95 5.51
N ALA A 155 15.10 -4.96 5.83
CA ALA A 155 15.66 -4.80 7.16
C ALA A 155 14.62 -4.40 8.22
N LEU A 156 13.45 -3.88 7.78
CA LEU A 156 12.50 -3.23 8.68
C LEU A 156 11.04 -3.53 8.32
N VAL A 157 10.71 -4.81 8.09
CA VAL A 157 9.31 -5.23 7.89
C VAL A 157 8.61 -5.36 9.24
N ASN A 158 7.43 -4.73 9.36
CA ASN A 158 6.54 -4.88 10.51
C ASN A 158 5.26 -5.60 10.09
N HIS A 159 4.78 -6.49 10.94
CA HIS A 159 3.50 -7.17 10.77
C HIS A 159 2.55 -6.84 11.89
N TYR A 160 1.29 -6.60 11.56
CA TYR A 160 0.26 -6.16 12.50
C TYR A 160 -0.88 -7.16 12.52
N ALA A 161 -1.34 -7.48 13.72
CA ALA A 161 -2.49 -8.33 13.93
C ALA A 161 -3.41 -7.73 15.00
N LEU A 162 -4.70 -7.65 14.70
CA LEU A 162 -5.73 -7.38 15.70
C LEU A 162 -6.41 -8.68 16.09
N ARG A 163 -6.55 -8.91 17.39
CA ARG A 163 -7.33 -10.03 17.96
C ARG A 163 -8.74 -9.57 18.29
N SER A 164 -9.67 -10.51 18.31
CA SER A 164 -11.09 -10.26 18.64
C SER A 164 -11.30 -9.66 20.04
N ASN A 165 -10.39 -9.93 20.99
CA ASN A 165 -10.38 -9.31 22.32
C ASN A 165 -9.87 -7.86 22.34
N GLY A 166 -9.48 -7.29 21.20
CA GLY A 166 -8.99 -5.93 21.10
C GLY A 166 -7.50 -5.75 21.39
N THR A 167 -6.73 -6.83 21.42
CA THR A 167 -5.26 -6.76 21.49
C THR A 167 -4.70 -6.56 20.09
N LEU A 168 -4.02 -5.44 19.89
CA LEU A 168 -3.26 -5.12 18.69
C LEU A 168 -1.78 -5.45 18.94
N THR A 169 -1.22 -6.33 18.12
CA THR A 169 0.17 -6.77 18.23
C THR A 169 0.93 -6.37 16.97
N ARG A 170 2.11 -5.76 17.17
CA ARG A 170 3.14 -5.61 16.14
C ARG A 170 4.19 -6.70 16.34
N TYR A 171 4.57 -7.34 15.25
CA TYR A 171 5.75 -8.18 15.12
C TYR A 171 6.74 -7.47 14.19
N ASP A 172 8.03 -7.75 14.36
CA ASP A 172 9.03 -7.38 13.37
C ASP A 172 9.60 -8.63 12.69
N SER A 173 10.16 -8.46 11.50
CA SER A 173 10.86 -9.52 10.76
C SER A 173 12.29 -9.09 10.42
N LYS A 174 12.94 -8.39 11.37
CA LYS A 174 14.30 -7.86 11.19
C LYS A 174 15.29 -9.02 11.00
N GLY A 175 15.88 -9.12 9.81
CA GLY A 175 17.01 -10.00 9.56
C GLY A 175 16.69 -11.48 9.30
N GLY A 176 15.46 -11.85 8.91
CA GLY A 176 15.18 -13.23 8.49
C GLY A 176 13.71 -13.60 8.33
N PHE A 177 13.48 -14.91 8.16
CA PHE A 177 12.15 -15.50 8.02
C PHE A 177 11.51 -15.72 9.40
N GLY A 178 10.56 -14.86 9.79
CA GLY A 178 9.77 -15.08 11.01
C GLY A 178 9.15 -13.81 11.58
N TRP A 179 8.03 -13.96 12.30
CA TRP A 179 7.37 -12.86 13.02
C TRP A 179 7.88 -12.85 14.46
N THR A 180 8.81 -11.95 14.77
CA THR A 180 9.51 -11.87 16.05
C THR A 180 9.13 -10.64 16.86
N ASN A 181 9.67 -10.55 18.08
CA ASN A 181 9.57 -9.38 18.97
C ASN A 181 8.15 -8.79 19.12
N PRO A 182 7.16 -9.59 19.57
CA PRO A 182 5.78 -9.13 19.68
C PRO A 182 5.67 -8.00 20.70
N GLN A 183 5.14 -6.86 20.25
CA GLN A 183 4.74 -5.73 21.11
C GLN A 183 3.24 -5.57 21.01
N SER A 184 2.54 -5.52 22.15
CA SER A 184 1.07 -5.52 22.17
C SER A 184 0.48 -4.36 22.96
N ALA A 185 -0.69 -3.91 22.54
CA ALA A 185 -1.51 -2.94 23.26
C ALA A 185 -2.98 -3.36 23.21
N GLY A 186 -3.67 -3.26 24.35
CA GLY A 186 -5.11 -3.54 24.46
C GLY A 186 -5.96 -2.30 24.20
N GLY A 187 -7.30 -2.48 24.27
CA GLY A 187 -8.27 -1.38 24.17
C GLY A 187 -8.87 -1.18 22.77
N PHE A 188 -8.53 -2.03 21.79
CA PHE A 188 -9.02 -1.93 20.42
C PHE A 188 -10.23 -2.83 20.13
N GLY A 189 -10.93 -3.28 21.16
CA GLY A 189 -12.03 -4.24 21.04
C GLY A 189 -13.21 -3.71 20.20
N ALA A 190 -13.34 -2.39 20.06
CA ALA A 190 -14.38 -1.76 19.25
C ALA A 190 -14.04 -1.66 17.75
N VAL A 191 -12.77 -1.87 17.36
CA VAL A 191 -12.31 -1.76 15.97
C VAL A 191 -12.98 -2.84 15.11
N LYS A 192 -13.52 -2.43 13.96
CA LYS A 192 -14.16 -3.30 12.97
C LYS A 192 -13.17 -3.68 11.87
N THR A 193 -12.54 -2.69 11.25
CA THR A 193 -11.50 -2.87 10.23
C THR A 193 -10.52 -1.70 10.23
N MET A 194 -9.36 -1.87 9.60
CA MET A 194 -8.29 -0.87 9.55
C MET A 194 -7.63 -0.84 8.17
N ALA A 195 -6.92 0.26 7.87
CA ALA A 195 -6.01 0.37 6.74
C ALA A 195 -4.75 1.11 7.17
N LEU A 196 -3.59 0.70 6.65
CA LEU A 196 -2.33 1.41 6.87
C LEU A 196 -2.40 2.78 6.19
N LEU A 197 -2.14 3.85 6.94
CA LEU A 197 -2.27 5.25 6.50
C LEU A 197 -0.91 5.94 6.40
N SER A 198 0.04 5.58 7.26
CA SER A 198 1.39 6.15 7.25
C SER A 198 2.41 5.11 7.66
N GLN A 199 3.58 5.18 7.02
CA GLN A 199 4.71 4.28 7.29
C GLN A 199 5.98 5.10 7.48
N THR A 200 6.59 5.02 8.66
CA THR A 200 7.81 5.78 8.96
C THR A 200 8.84 4.92 9.68
N SER A 201 10.07 5.40 9.80
CA SER A 201 11.13 4.72 10.54
C SER A 201 10.90 4.66 12.06
N THR A 202 9.93 5.42 12.59
CA THR A 202 9.70 5.53 14.05
C THR A 202 8.29 5.16 14.49
N TYR A 203 7.32 5.18 13.58
CA TYR A 203 5.94 4.78 13.84
C TYR A 203 5.22 4.43 12.54
N ASP A 204 4.18 3.61 12.67
CA ASP A 204 3.18 3.41 11.63
C ASP A 204 1.82 3.91 12.14
N THR A 205 0.97 4.36 11.22
CA THR A 205 -0.37 4.84 11.57
C THR A 205 -1.42 4.10 10.78
N PHE A 206 -2.48 3.67 11.46
CA PHE A 206 -3.66 3.07 10.85
C PHE A 206 -4.83 4.03 10.88
N LEU A 207 -5.66 3.99 9.83
CA LEU A 207 -7.02 4.51 9.86
C LEU A 207 -7.97 3.36 10.22
N ALA A 208 -8.79 3.53 11.25
CA ALA A 208 -9.60 2.46 11.83
C ALA A 208 -11.07 2.84 11.97
N THR A 209 -11.98 1.98 11.54
CA THR A 209 -13.41 2.11 11.81
C THR A 209 -13.77 1.36 13.09
N THR A 210 -14.77 1.84 13.81
CA THR A 210 -15.37 1.10 14.93
C THR A 210 -16.71 0.51 14.54
N ARG A 211 -17.16 -0.53 15.26
CA ARG A 211 -18.52 -1.09 15.09
C ARG A 211 -19.62 -0.07 15.39
N GLY A 212 -19.32 0.96 16.20
CA GLY A 212 -20.21 2.10 16.45
C GLY A 212 -20.17 3.20 15.38
N GLY A 213 -19.36 3.03 14.32
CA GLY A 213 -19.33 3.91 13.16
C GLY A 213 -18.37 5.09 13.21
N ALA A 214 -17.56 5.20 14.26
CA ALA A 214 -16.54 6.23 14.34
C ALA A 214 -15.29 5.87 13.52
N LEU A 215 -14.52 6.88 13.14
CA LEU A 215 -13.24 6.77 12.44
C LEU A 215 -12.14 7.36 13.30
N TYR A 216 -11.03 6.63 13.46
CA TYR A 216 -9.87 7.04 14.26
C TYR A 216 -8.57 6.85 13.48
N THR A 217 -7.55 7.63 13.82
CA THR A 217 -6.17 7.22 13.58
C THR A 217 -5.60 6.49 14.80
N ILE A 218 -4.77 5.48 14.57
CA ILE A 218 -4.04 4.73 15.59
C ILE A 218 -2.56 4.75 15.20
N ARG A 219 -1.78 5.62 15.83
CA ARG A 219 -0.33 5.70 15.64
C ARG A 219 0.37 4.75 16.60
N LEU A 220 1.20 3.87 16.07
CA LEU A 220 1.94 2.83 16.78
C LEU A 220 3.44 3.11 16.68
N PRO A 221 4.09 3.56 17.77
CA PRO A 221 5.54 3.71 17.80
C PRO A 221 6.24 2.37 17.53
N LEU A 222 7.30 2.35 16.71
CA LEU A 222 8.12 1.16 16.42
C LEU A 222 9.09 0.79 17.55
N THR A 223 9.11 1.55 18.64
CA THR A 223 9.89 1.27 19.85
C THR A 223 9.13 0.35 20.82
N SER A 224 9.83 -0.09 21.88
CA SER A 224 9.22 -0.73 23.04
C SER A 224 9.33 0.22 24.25
N PRO A 225 8.27 0.38 25.05
CA PRO A 225 6.95 -0.21 24.89
C PRO A 225 6.15 0.40 23.72
N MET A 226 5.33 -0.41 23.06
CA MET A 226 4.39 0.08 22.04
C MET A 226 3.21 0.77 22.74
N LYS A 227 3.29 2.12 22.87
CA LYS A 227 2.21 2.95 23.44
C LYS A 227 1.44 3.66 22.32
N PRO A 228 0.24 3.18 21.92
CA PRO A 228 -0.51 3.79 20.83
C PRO A 228 -0.98 5.20 21.15
N ILE A 229 -1.06 6.04 20.12
CA ILE A 229 -1.72 7.36 20.17
C ILE A 229 -2.95 7.29 19.27
N VAL A 230 -4.12 7.53 19.84
CA VAL A 230 -5.40 7.40 19.14
C VAL A 230 -6.05 8.77 19.02
N LYS A 231 -6.43 9.18 17.80
CA LYS A 231 -7.15 10.44 17.56
C LYS A 231 -8.44 10.18 16.81
N LYS A 232 -9.53 10.80 17.28
CA LYS A 232 -10.83 10.74 16.60
C LYS A 232 -10.79 11.59 15.33
N VAL A 233 -11.24 11.02 14.22
CA VAL A 233 -11.34 11.70 12.92
C VAL A 233 -12.79 12.04 12.57
N ARG A 234 -13.70 11.08 12.75
CA ARG A 234 -15.16 11.24 12.61
C ARG A 234 -15.88 10.49 13.71
N SER A 235 -17.04 10.98 14.13
CA SER A 235 -17.83 10.39 15.21
C SER A 235 -18.76 9.27 14.74
N SER A 236 -19.15 9.24 13.47
CA SER A 236 -20.15 8.32 12.91
C SER A 236 -20.00 8.20 11.38
N THR A 237 -20.85 7.36 10.77
CA THR A 237 -21.03 7.07 9.33
C THR A 237 -20.00 6.13 8.67
N TRP A 238 -19.12 5.50 9.45
CA TRP A 238 -18.11 4.56 8.95
C TRP A 238 -18.42 3.10 9.27
N GLN A 239 -19.56 2.79 9.89
CA GLN A 239 -19.90 1.44 10.34
C GLN A 239 -20.18 0.47 9.20
N GLY A 240 -20.55 0.97 8.01
CA GLY A 240 -20.92 0.13 6.86
C GLY A 240 -19.73 -0.50 6.12
N PHE A 241 -18.49 -0.18 6.50
CA PHE A 241 -17.32 -0.73 5.81
C PHE A 241 -16.71 -1.92 6.57
N GLU A 242 -16.65 -3.08 5.93
CA GLU A 242 -15.98 -4.29 6.41
C GLU A 242 -14.52 -4.35 5.98
N ALA A 243 -14.15 -3.64 4.90
CA ALA A 243 -12.76 -3.50 4.49
C ALA A 243 -12.41 -2.07 4.11
N LEU A 244 -11.19 -1.66 4.46
CA LEU A 244 -10.57 -0.43 4.01
C LEU A 244 -9.28 -0.78 3.27
N VAL A 245 -9.05 -0.16 2.12
CA VAL A 245 -7.78 -0.25 1.39
C VAL A 245 -7.33 1.16 1.03
N LEU A 246 -6.07 1.47 1.26
CA LEU A 246 -5.55 2.83 1.12
C LEU A 246 -4.22 2.82 0.35
N THR A 247 -4.03 3.83 -0.49
CA THR A 247 -2.72 4.11 -1.11
C THR A 247 -2.41 5.61 -1.10
N LYS A 248 -1.15 5.97 -1.28
CA LYS A 248 -0.72 7.36 -1.39
C LYS A 248 -1.34 8.02 -2.63
N CYS A 249 -1.86 9.23 -2.47
CA CYS A 249 -2.39 10.04 -3.56
C CYS A 249 -1.99 11.51 -3.35
N GLY A 250 -1.12 12.03 -4.22
CA GLY A 250 -0.55 13.37 -4.08
C GLY A 250 0.53 13.48 -3.00
N ALA A 251 0.93 14.71 -2.67
CA ALA A 251 2.05 14.96 -1.76
C ALA A 251 1.76 14.52 -0.31
N TYR A 252 0.57 14.85 0.20
CA TYR A 252 0.17 14.67 1.61
C TYR A 252 -1.19 13.97 1.77
N GLY A 253 -1.67 13.33 0.70
CA GLY A 253 -3.00 12.73 0.65
C GLY A 253 -2.94 11.22 0.43
N SER A 254 -4.09 10.61 0.62
CA SER A 254 -4.34 9.20 0.39
C SER A 254 -5.66 9.01 -0.35
N LEU A 255 -5.69 8.02 -1.23
CA LEU A 255 -6.93 7.52 -1.82
C LEU A 255 -7.37 6.32 -0.98
N LEU A 256 -8.55 6.41 -0.39
CA LEU A 256 -9.14 5.37 0.44
C LEU A 256 -10.33 4.75 -0.30
N LEU A 257 -10.36 3.42 -0.35
CA LEU A 257 -11.52 2.63 -0.74
C LEU A 257 -12.16 2.04 0.51
N GLY A 258 -13.41 2.39 0.76
CA GLY A 258 -14.27 1.71 1.75
C GLY A 258 -15.17 0.70 1.05
N ILE A 259 -15.17 -0.54 1.51
CA ILE A 259 -15.95 -1.65 0.94
C ILE A 259 -17.01 -2.08 1.94
N ASP A 260 -18.26 -1.96 1.53
CA ASP A 260 -19.45 -2.48 2.20
C ASP A 260 -19.75 -3.86 1.58
N LYS A 261 -19.42 -4.91 2.32
CA LYS A 261 -19.60 -6.31 1.91
C LYS A 261 -21.06 -6.77 2.03
N ASP A 262 -21.87 -6.10 2.85
CA ASP A 262 -23.30 -6.41 2.98
C ASP A 262 -24.05 -6.07 1.68
N THR A 263 -23.65 -4.99 1.01
CA THR A 263 -24.23 -4.53 -0.27
C THR A 263 -23.36 -4.83 -1.49
N GLY A 264 -22.10 -5.23 -1.27
CA GLY A 264 -21.08 -5.39 -2.32
C GLY A 264 -20.66 -4.06 -2.96
N ALA A 265 -20.86 -2.92 -2.30
CA ALA A 265 -20.54 -1.60 -2.82
C ALA A 265 -19.17 -1.10 -2.36
N GLY A 266 -18.44 -0.40 -3.24
CA GLY A 266 -17.21 0.31 -2.91
C GLY A 266 -17.37 1.83 -3.05
N TYR A 267 -16.75 2.60 -2.16
CA TYR A 267 -16.78 4.07 -2.18
C TYR A 267 -15.37 4.63 -2.04
N LEU A 268 -15.04 5.61 -2.87
CA LEU A 268 -13.75 6.29 -2.82
C LEU A 268 -13.81 7.56 -1.97
N TYR A 269 -12.71 7.82 -1.28
CA TYR A 269 -12.50 9.02 -0.50
C TYR A 269 -11.09 9.56 -0.74
N ALA A 270 -10.98 10.87 -0.98
CA ALA A 270 -9.70 11.57 -0.83
C ALA A 270 -9.54 11.94 0.64
N VAL A 271 -8.48 11.43 1.26
CA VAL A 271 -8.14 11.67 2.67
C VAL A 271 -6.88 12.54 2.70
N GLY A 272 -6.98 13.72 3.29
CA GLY A 272 -5.84 14.60 3.50
C GLY A 272 -4.97 14.14 4.68
N HIS A 273 -3.98 14.97 5.04
CA HIS A 273 -3.17 14.74 6.23
C HIS A 273 -4.06 14.64 7.49
N ALA A 274 -3.93 13.54 8.22
CA ALA A 274 -4.77 13.23 9.35
C ALA A 274 -4.35 14.04 10.57
N ASN A 275 -5.26 14.88 11.05
CA ASN A 275 -5.07 15.74 12.20
C ASN A 275 -6.33 15.74 13.08
N GLY A 276 -6.71 14.54 13.53
CA GLY A 276 -7.95 14.34 14.30
C GLY A 276 -9.18 14.80 13.53
N THR A 277 -10.07 15.56 14.19
CA THR A 277 -11.33 16.02 13.60
C THR A 277 -11.14 16.99 12.43
N SER A 278 -9.97 17.64 12.33
CA SER A 278 -9.62 18.55 11.24
C SER A 278 -9.14 17.84 9.97
N THR A 279 -9.04 16.50 9.98
CA THR A 279 -8.71 15.73 8.77
C THR A 279 -9.76 15.98 7.69
N VAL A 280 -9.32 16.43 6.52
CA VAL A 280 -10.17 16.59 5.34
C VAL A 280 -10.44 15.20 4.77
N ILE A 281 -11.72 14.87 4.60
CA ILE A 281 -12.17 13.66 3.91
C ILE A 281 -13.24 14.08 2.91
N GLN A 282 -12.94 13.91 1.63
CA GLN A 282 -13.85 14.20 0.53
C GLN A 282 -14.34 12.89 -0.08
N GLY A 283 -15.65 12.66 -0.10
CA GLY A 283 -16.24 11.55 -0.84
C GLY A 283 -16.12 11.78 -2.34
N LEU A 284 -15.60 10.79 -3.05
CA LEU A 284 -15.44 10.80 -4.52
C LEU A 284 -16.53 9.96 -5.21
N GLY A 285 -17.43 9.36 -4.44
CA GLY A 285 -18.58 8.61 -4.93
C GLY A 285 -18.38 7.10 -4.96
N LYS A 286 -19.41 6.42 -5.44
CA LYS A 286 -19.45 4.95 -5.58
C LYS A 286 -18.58 4.52 -6.76
N VAL A 287 -17.80 3.47 -6.57
CA VAL A 287 -17.02 2.81 -7.62
C VAL A 287 -17.97 1.99 -8.50
N PRO A 288 -17.88 2.05 -9.84
CA PRO A 288 -18.73 1.26 -10.74
C PRO A 288 -18.24 -0.20 -10.84
N ALA A 289 -18.14 -0.88 -9.70
CA ALA A 289 -17.79 -2.30 -9.58
C ALA A 289 -18.46 -2.91 -8.34
N THR A 290 -18.52 -4.24 -8.33
CA THR A 290 -19.06 -5.03 -7.21
C THR A 290 -17.93 -5.66 -6.42
N PHE A 291 -18.06 -5.65 -5.10
CA PHE A 291 -17.06 -6.11 -4.16
C PHE A 291 -17.61 -7.25 -3.28
N THR A 292 -17.70 -8.46 -3.84
CA THR A 292 -18.23 -9.67 -3.17
C THR A 292 -17.17 -10.66 -2.71
N ASP A 293 -15.89 -10.41 -2.99
CA ASP A 293 -14.80 -11.28 -2.57
C ASP A 293 -14.64 -11.32 -1.04
N PRO A 294 -14.29 -12.50 -0.47
CA PRO A 294 -14.18 -12.68 0.97
C PRO A 294 -13.09 -11.84 1.62
N VAL A 295 -11.97 -11.58 0.91
CA VAL A 295 -10.83 -10.82 1.43
C VAL A 295 -10.40 -9.78 0.41
N TYR A 296 -10.14 -8.57 0.89
CA TYR A 296 -9.49 -7.50 0.15
C TYR A 296 -8.20 -7.11 0.85
N PHE A 297 -7.19 -6.75 0.08
CA PHE A 297 -5.90 -6.33 0.60
C PHE A 297 -5.30 -5.23 -0.27
N ARG A 298 -4.32 -4.54 0.31
CA ARG A 298 -3.48 -3.60 -0.41
C ARG A 298 -2.49 -4.39 -1.28
N HIS A 299 -2.51 -4.11 -2.57
CA HIS A 299 -1.49 -4.62 -3.48
C HIS A 299 -0.29 -3.68 -3.46
N ILE A 300 0.91 -4.23 -3.28
CA ILE A 300 2.17 -3.49 -3.26
C ILE A 300 3.03 -3.92 -4.44
N LEU A 301 3.51 -2.97 -5.23
CA LEU A 301 4.60 -3.25 -6.15
C LEU A 301 5.92 -3.23 -5.37
N GLU A 302 6.76 -4.26 -5.54
CA GLU A 302 8.13 -4.40 -5.00
C GLU A 302 8.43 -3.58 -3.73
N PRO A 303 8.48 -4.20 -2.54
CA PRO A 303 8.80 -3.49 -1.30
C PRO A 303 10.03 -2.58 -1.42
N GLY A 304 9.88 -1.33 -0.95
CA GLY A 304 10.91 -0.28 -1.07
C GLY A 304 10.86 0.54 -2.36
N LYS A 305 10.10 0.14 -3.38
CA LYS A 305 9.92 0.93 -4.61
C LYS A 305 8.57 1.63 -4.69
N GLU A 306 7.58 1.21 -3.91
CA GLU A 306 6.31 1.92 -3.81
C GLU A 306 6.45 3.22 -3.00
N PRO A 307 5.80 4.33 -3.41
CA PRO A 307 5.78 5.54 -2.61
C PRO A 307 5.24 5.26 -1.20
N LEU A 308 5.98 5.71 -0.18
CA LEU A 308 5.53 5.56 1.19
C LEU A 308 4.19 6.23 1.45
N LEU A 309 3.37 5.54 2.24
CA LEU A 309 2.16 6.11 2.80
C LEU A 309 2.55 7.25 3.75
N PHE A 310 1.98 8.43 3.52
CA PHE A 310 2.17 9.63 4.32
C PHE A 310 0.83 10.33 4.48
N GLY A 311 0.08 9.88 5.48
CA GLY A 311 -1.25 10.37 5.79
C GLY A 311 -1.42 10.93 7.19
N GLU A 312 -0.37 11.03 8.02
CA GLU A 312 -0.35 11.73 9.33
C GLU A 312 1.00 12.41 9.57
#